data_AF-A0A7Z9XTC7-F1
#
_entry.id   AF-A0A7Z9XTC7-F1
#
_cell.length_a   1.000
_cell.length_b   1.000
_cell.length_c   1.000
_cell.angle_alpha   90.00
_cell.angle_beta   90.00
_cell.angle_gamma   90.00
#
_symmetry.space_group_name_H-M   'P 1'
#
loop_
_entity.id
_entity.type
_entity.pdbx_description
1 polymer ?
#
loop_
_entity_poly.entity_id
_entity_poly.type
_entity_poly.pdbx_seq_one_letter_code
_entity_poly.pdbx_strand_id
1 'polypeptide(L)'
;MNDVNREHSEQQHGPRVLLLGIGNLLWADEGFGVRAIEHMHRHYEFPPNVELLDGGTQGIYLVQNIREADILVVFDAVDYGLPGGSLKRIEGDQVPKYLGCKKVSLHQTGFQEVLAMAEMLGDYPEKLLLIGVQPVEIEDFGGSLRPLVKAQIQPAIDLALEYMLNHGVKGRKREKPLQADIATAGSIADMQSYEEQRPTNGEACRLGDERVLLSQAFSIAYRATSIGGIAVPIDKHLEKYRKVTG
;
A
#
# COMPACT_ATOMS: atom_id res chain seq x y z
N MET A 1 3.50 -40.44 -18.59
CA MET A 1 4.53 -39.66 -19.31
C MET A 1 4.89 -38.49 -18.39
N ASN A 2 5.96 -38.68 -17.62
CA ASN A 2 6.68 -37.77 -16.72
C ASN A 2 5.84 -37.09 -15.60
N ASP A 3 5.49 -37.80 -14.52
CA ASP A 3 6.30 -37.93 -13.28
C ASP A 3 7.82 -37.91 -13.42
N VAL A 4 8.45 -36.75 -13.19
CA VAL A 4 9.81 -36.62 -12.59
C VAL A 4 9.95 -35.21 -11.97
N ASN A 5 10.41 -35.12 -10.72
CA ASN A 5 10.82 -33.93 -9.94
C ASN A 5 9.78 -33.21 -9.05
N ARG A 6 9.33 -33.90 -8.00
CA ARG A 6 9.17 -33.30 -6.66
C ARG A 6 9.90 -34.17 -5.63
N GLU A 7 11.22 -34.24 -5.75
CA GLU A 7 12.08 -34.79 -4.68
C GLU A 7 13.16 -33.78 -4.35
N HIS A 8 12.83 -32.86 -3.43
CA HIS A 8 13.83 -32.10 -2.68
C HIS A 8 13.42 -32.07 -1.21
N SER A 9 14.11 -32.91 -0.43
CA SER A 9 14.35 -32.84 1.02
C SER A 9 13.19 -32.41 1.93
N GLU A 10 12.67 -33.37 2.70
CA GLU A 10 11.89 -33.14 3.92
C GLU A 10 12.74 -32.43 4.99
N GLN A 11 12.95 -31.13 4.83
CA GLN A 11 12.96 -30.22 5.96
C GLN A 11 11.55 -29.66 6.03
N GLN A 12 10.82 -29.92 7.12
CA GLN A 12 9.47 -29.40 7.37
C GLN A 12 9.47 -27.87 7.30
N HIS A 13 9.40 -27.31 6.10
CA HIS A 13 9.17 -25.89 5.89
C HIS A 13 7.66 -25.70 5.98
N GLY A 14 7.22 -24.98 7.01
CA GLY A 14 5.83 -24.55 7.12
C GLY A 14 5.38 -23.74 5.90
N PRO A 15 4.08 -23.43 5.78
CA PRO A 15 3.55 -22.71 4.63
C PRO A 15 4.30 -21.39 4.40
N ARG A 16 4.55 -21.03 3.14
CA ARG A 16 5.13 -19.73 2.78
C ARG A 16 4.11 -18.63 3.06
N VAL A 17 4.49 -17.68 3.92
CA VAL A 17 3.64 -16.56 4.32
C VAL A 17 4.19 -15.26 3.77
N LEU A 18 3.35 -14.49 3.08
CA LEU A 18 3.66 -13.13 2.67
C LEU A 18 2.81 -12.15 3.48
N LEU A 19 3.48 -11.27 4.23
CA LEU A 19 2.89 -10.12 4.90
C LEU A 19 3.15 -8.89 4.04
N LEU A 20 2.10 -8.37 3.41
CA LEU A 20 2.19 -7.34 2.38
C LEU A 20 1.55 -6.04 2.85
N GLY A 21 2.32 -4.96 2.83
CA GLY A 21 1.84 -3.61 3.09
C GLY A 21 1.60 -2.89 1.77
N ILE A 22 0.36 -2.49 1.51
CA ILE A 22 0.01 -1.69 0.34
C ILE A 22 -0.29 -0.27 0.80
N GLY A 23 0.10 0.71 -0.01
CA GLY A 23 -0.21 2.09 0.27
C GLY A 23 0.82 3.07 -0.24
N ASN A 24 0.48 4.35 -0.09
CA ASN A 24 1.36 5.44 -0.45
C ASN A 24 1.67 6.29 0.78
N LEU A 25 2.91 6.21 1.25
CA LEU A 25 3.40 6.97 2.40
C LEU A 25 3.25 8.49 2.25
N LEU A 26 3.14 8.99 1.01
CA LEU A 26 3.00 10.41 0.72
C LEU A 26 1.55 10.91 0.78
N TRP A 27 0.56 10.01 0.90
CA TRP A 27 -0.87 10.35 0.86
C TRP A 27 -1.56 10.06 2.20
N ALA A 28 -0.98 10.60 3.27
CA ALA A 28 -1.51 10.53 4.64
C ALA A 28 -1.95 9.10 5.03
N ASP A 29 -3.24 8.88 5.28
CA ASP A 29 -3.75 7.59 5.75
C ASP A 29 -3.58 6.45 4.72
N GLU A 30 -3.36 6.76 3.45
CA GLU A 30 -3.03 5.75 2.42
C GLU A 30 -1.74 5.00 2.77
N GLY A 31 -0.84 5.60 3.56
CA GLY A 31 0.40 4.96 4.00
C GLY A 31 0.22 3.84 5.04
N PHE A 32 -1.00 3.56 5.50
CA PHE A 32 -1.24 2.66 6.64
C PHE A 32 -0.61 1.27 6.47
N GLY A 33 -0.82 0.62 5.33
CA GLY A 33 -0.34 -0.75 5.12
C GLY A 33 1.18 -0.84 5.16
N VAL A 34 1.86 0.10 4.51
CA VAL A 34 3.33 0.22 4.54
C VAL A 34 3.83 0.45 5.97
N ARG A 35 3.19 1.35 6.71
CA ARG A 35 3.57 1.65 8.11
C ARG A 35 3.32 0.47 9.05
N ALA A 36 2.32 -0.37 8.78
CA ALA A 36 2.11 -1.61 9.53
C ALA A 36 3.28 -2.59 9.30
N ILE A 37 3.71 -2.79 8.05
CA ILE A 37 4.86 -3.65 7.73
C ILE A 37 6.16 -3.10 8.30
N GLU A 38 6.41 -1.79 8.20
CA GLU A 38 7.56 -1.14 8.83
C GLU A 38 7.59 -1.43 10.34
N HIS A 39 6.45 -1.28 11.02
CA HIS A 39 6.34 -1.56 12.45
C HIS A 39 6.57 -3.06 12.75
N MET A 40 6.01 -3.97 11.96
CA MET A 40 6.24 -5.40 12.11
C MET A 40 7.71 -5.76 11.93
N HIS A 41 8.35 -5.25 10.89
CA HIS A 41 9.76 -5.49 10.61
C HIS A 41 10.64 -5.01 11.77
N ARG A 42 10.32 -3.84 12.32
CA ARG A 42 11.07 -3.25 13.42
C ARG A 42 10.92 -4.02 14.74
N HIS A 43 9.71 -4.47 15.05
CA HIS A 43 9.37 -4.99 16.38
C HIS A 43 9.28 -6.51 16.47
N TYR A 44 9.23 -7.22 15.35
CA TYR A 44 9.02 -8.66 15.31
C TYR A 44 10.08 -9.37 14.47
N GLU A 45 10.28 -10.63 14.81
CA GLU A 45 11.11 -11.59 14.10
C GLU A 45 10.25 -12.76 13.68
N PHE A 46 10.43 -13.23 12.46
CA PHE A 46 9.66 -14.31 11.88
C PHE A 46 10.59 -15.43 11.38
N PRO A 47 10.09 -16.68 11.32
CA PRO A 47 10.86 -17.77 10.74
C PRO A 47 11.12 -17.56 9.24
N PRO A 48 12.07 -18.30 8.63
CA PRO A 48 12.50 -18.07 7.25
C PRO A 48 11.41 -18.22 6.18
N ASN A 49 10.31 -18.92 6.49
CA ASN A 49 9.17 -19.09 5.58
C ASN A 49 8.19 -17.90 5.60
N VAL A 50 8.49 -16.82 6.32
CA VAL A 50 7.66 -15.60 6.38
C VAL A 50 8.42 -14.43 5.78
N GLU A 51 7.84 -13.83 4.75
CA GLU A 51 8.34 -12.63 4.10
C GLU A 51 7.51 -11.41 4.52
N LEU A 52 8.18 -10.30 4.84
CA LEU A 52 7.56 -9.00 5.03
C LEU A 52 7.93 -8.13 3.83
N LEU A 53 6.93 -7.63 3.12
CA LEU A 53 7.12 -6.83 1.92
C LEU A 53 6.37 -5.51 2.01
N ASP A 54 7.13 -4.41 1.87
CA ASP A 54 6.56 -3.13 1.50
C ASP A 54 6.23 -3.17 0.00
N GLY A 55 4.96 -3.40 -0.31
CA GLY A 55 4.46 -3.43 -1.68
C GLY A 55 4.18 -2.03 -2.25
N GLY A 56 4.16 -1.01 -1.39
CA GLY A 56 3.83 0.37 -1.71
C GLY A 56 2.73 0.47 -2.78
N THR A 57 3.14 0.92 -3.95
CA THR A 57 2.30 1.19 -5.12
C THR A 57 2.65 0.32 -6.34
N GLN A 58 3.37 -0.80 -6.13
CA GLN A 58 4.03 -1.56 -7.20
C GLN A 58 3.09 -2.31 -8.15
N GLY A 59 1.85 -2.60 -7.78
CA GLY A 59 0.88 -3.27 -8.65
C GLY A 59 1.43 -4.59 -9.23
N ILE A 60 1.46 -4.72 -10.57
CA ILE A 60 1.82 -5.94 -11.31
C ILE A 60 3.17 -6.57 -10.93
N TYR A 61 4.12 -5.80 -10.41
CA TYR A 61 5.41 -6.34 -9.98
C TYR A 61 5.29 -7.30 -8.79
N LEU A 62 4.18 -7.24 -8.04
CA LEU A 62 3.91 -8.11 -6.89
C LEU A 62 3.41 -9.51 -7.28
N VAL A 63 3.12 -9.77 -8.57
CA VAL A 63 2.54 -11.06 -9.02
C VAL A 63 3.43 -12.24 -8.59
N GLN A 64 4.75 -12.15 -8.72
CA GLN A 64 5.63 -13.27 -8.35
C GLN A 64 5.61 -13.54 -6.85
N ASN A 65 5.71 -12.49 -6.01
CA ASN A 65 5.63 -12.64 -4.56
C ASN A 65 4.31 -13.28 -4.11
N ILE A 66 3.19 -12.89 -4.73
CA ILE A 66 1.88 -13.46 -4.42
C ILE A 66 1.80 -14.94 -4.83
N ARG A 67 2.30 -15.29 -6.01
CA ARG A 67 2.27 -16.67 -6.52
C ARG A 67 3.10 -17.64 -5.68
N GLU A 68 4.15 -17.15 -5.03
CA GLU A 68 5.00 -17.96 -4.16
C GLU A 68 4.44 -18.14 -2.74
N ALA A 69 3.35 -17.45 -2.39
CA ALA A 69 2.78 -17.48 -1.04
C ALA A 69 1.62 -18.49 -0.94
N ASP A 70 1.69 -19.37 0.05
CA ASP A 70 0.56 -20.21 0.45
C ASP A 70 -0.45 -19.39 1.28
N ILE A 71 0.06 -18.46 2.09
CA ILE A 71 -0.72 -17.56 2.95
C ILE A 71 -0.34 -16.11 2.64
N LEU A 72 -1.31 -15.32 2.22
CA LEU A 72 -1.15 -13.88 1.98
C LEU A 72 -1.96 -13.08 3.01
N VAL A 73 -1.29 -12.19 3.73
CA VAL A 73 -1.91 -11.18 4.61
C VAL A 73 -1.60 -9.80 4.08
N VAL A 74 -2.63 -9.04 3.75
CA VAL A 74 -2.54 -7.69 3.18
C VAL A 74 -2.98 -6.66 4.20
N PHE A 75 -2.19 -5.60 4.36
CA PHE A 75 -2.55 -4.40 5.10
C PHE A 75 -2.79 -3.25 4.12
N ASP A 76 -3.90 -2.54 4.24
CA ASP A 76 -4.27 -1.44 3.33
C ASP A 76 -5.19 -0.41 4.00
N ALA A 77 -5.26 0.80 3.45
CA ALA A 77 -6.27 1.79 3.79
C ALA A 77 -7.45 1.69 2.82
N VAL A 78 -8.62 1.28 3.29
CA VAL A 78 -9.76 0.93 2.43
C VAL A 78 -10.98 1.76 2.82
N ASP A 79 -11.63 2.38 1.82
CA ASP A 79 -12.88 3.13 2.05
C ASP A 79 -14.09 2.20 2.12
N TYR A 80 -14.46 1.85 3.33
CA TYR A 80 -15.66 1.09 3.63
C TYR A 80 -16.93 1.97 3.73
N GLY A 81 -16.81 3.30 3.64
CA GLY A 81 -17.89 4.24 3.98
C GLY A 81 -18.24 4.23 5.48
N LEU A 82 -17.27 3.92 6.34
CA LEU A 82 -17.40 3.86 7.80
C LEU A 82 -16.73 5.08 8.46
N PRO A 83 -16.85 5.26 9.78
CA PRO A 83 -16.07 6.26 10.51
C PRO A 83 -14.56 6.00 10.40
N GLY A 84 -13.76 7.05 10.22
CA GLY A 84 -12.29 6.95 10.12
C GLY A 84 -11.66 6.25 11.33
N GLY A 85 -10.66 5.41 11.07
CA GLY A 85 -10.04 4.51 12.05
C GLY A 85 -10.81 3.19 12.28
N SER A 86 -11.94 2.96 11.60
CA SER A 86 -12.63 1.66 11.68
C SER A 86 -11.77 0.57 11.04
N LEU A 87 -11.41 -0.45 11.81
CA LEU A 87 -10.63 -1.59 11.35
C LEU A 87 -11.54 -2.73 10.88
N LYS A 88 -11.21 -3.37 9.76
CA LYS A 88 -11.93 -4.52 9.20
C LYS A 88 -10.97 -5.66 8.90
N ARG A 89 -11.48 -6.87 9.10
CA ARG A 89 -10.85 -8.14 8.76
C ARG A 89 -11.72 -8.83 7.71
N ILE A 90 -11.14 -9.14 6.54
CA ILE A 90 -11.83 -9.80 5.43
C ILE A 90 -11.00 -10.99 4.98
N GLU A 91 -11.61 -12.16 4.81
CA GLU A 91 -10.90 -13.40 4.48
C GLU A 91 -11.43 -14.04 3.17
N GLY A 92 -10.55 -14.78 2.50
CA GLY A 92 -10.85 -15.60 1.33
C GLY A 92 -11.47 -14.82 0.17
N ASP A 93 -12.49 -15.39 -0.46
CA ASP A 93 -13.12 -14.89 -1.69
C ASP A 93 -13.82 -13.53 -1.54
N GLN A 94 -13.97 -13.02 -0.32
CA GLN A 94 -14.47 -11.67 -0.11
C GLN A 94 -13.37 -10.61 -0.33
N VAL A 95 -12.10 -10.96 -0.16
CA VAL A 95 -10.97 -10.01 -0.23
C VAL A 95 -10.91 -9.26 -1.57
N PRO A 96 -10.99 -9.92 -2.74
CA PRO A 96 -10.97 -9.22 -4.01
C PRO A 96 -12.04 -8.13 -4.09
N LYS A 97 -13.24 -8.35 -3.53
CA LYS A 97 -14.35 -7.38 -3.60
C LYS A 97 -14.03 -6.06 -2.92
N TYR A 98 -13.24 -6.08 -1.84
CA TYR A 98 -12.88 -4.88 -1.09
C TYR A 98 -11.65 -4.16 -1.67
N LEU A 99 -10.82 -4.86 -2.44
CA LEU A 99 -9.66 -4.26 -3.10
C LEU A 99 -10.04 -3.59 -4.43
N GLY A 100 -11.24 -3.86 -4.97
CA GLY A 100 -11.77 -3.22 -6.18
C GLY A 100 -12.91 -2.25 -5.99
N CYS A 101 -13.63 -2.35 -4.88
CA CYS A 101 -14.78 -1.49 -4.64
C CYS A 101 -14.33 -0.19 -3.98
N LYS A 102 -14.25 0.83 -4.84
CA LYS A 102 -14.13 2.29 -4.59
C LYS A 102 -12.72 2.84 -4.78
N LYS A 103 -12.68 3.92 -5.57
CA LYS A 103 -11.51 4.68 -5.98
C LYS A 103 -10.90 5.43 -4.80
N VAL A 104 -10.20 4.74 -3.91
CA VAL A 104 -9.37 5.41 -2.90
C VAL A 104 -8.00 5.72 -3.49
N SER A 105 -7.50 4.88 -4.41
CA SER A 105 -6.22 5.10 -5.09
C SER A 105 -6.11 4.31 -6.41
N LEU A 106 -5.30 4.80 -7.36
CA LEU A 106 -4.98 4.09 -8.62
C LEU A 106 -4.36 2.70 -8.34
N HIS A 107 -3.66 2.55 -7.21
CA HIS A 107 -2.87 1.35 -6.90
C HIS A 107 -3.71 0.19 -6.35
N GLN A 108 -4.88 0.46 -5.79
CA GLN A 108 -5.83 -0.59 -5.38
C GLN A 108 -6.46 -1.30 -6.57
N THR A 109 -6.72 -0.55 -7.66
CA THR A 109 -7.15 -1.15 -8.94
C THR A 109 -6.10 -2.12 -9.47
N GLY A 110 -4.81 -1.76 -9.34
CA GLY A 110 -3.70 -2.61 -9.74
C GLY A 110 -3.57 -3.89 -8.90
N PHE A 111 -3.94 -3.88 -7.62
CA PHE A 111 -3.78 -5.06 -6.78
C PHE A 111 -4.83 -6.15 -7.05
N GLN A 112 -6.07 -5.79 -7.40
CA GLN A 112 -7.03 -6.76 -7.91
C GLN A 112 -6.54 -7.44 -9.19
N GLU A 113 -5.95 -6.67 -10.10
CA GLU A 113 -5.38 -7.20 -11.35
C GLU A 113 -4.26 -8.21 -11.04
N VAL A 114 -3.41 -7.91 -10.06
CA VAL A 114 -2.36 -8.83 -9.58
C VAL A 114 -2.95 -10.15 -9.08
N LEU A 115 -3.99 -10.08 -8.22
CA LEU A 115 -4.67 -11.28 -7.71
C LEU A 115 -5.31 -12.09 -8.85
N ALA A 116 -5.97 -11.43 -9.80
CA ALA A 116 -6.55 -12.07 -10.97
C ALA A 116 -5.49 -12.74 -11.85
N MET A 117 -4.32 -12.11 -12.02
CA MET A 117 -3.20 -12.70 -12.75
C MET A 117 -2.63 -13.93 -12.05
N ALA A 118 -2.49 -13.90 -10.72
CA ALA A 118 -2.05 -15.07 -9.95
C ALA A 118 -3.04 -16.24 -10.11
N GLU A 119 -4.35 -15.96 -10.08
CA GLU A 119 -5.41 -16.95 -10.34
C GLU A 119 -5.31 -17.52 -11.77
N MET A 120 -5.17 -16.66 -12.78
CA MET A 120 -5.02 -17.08 -14.18
C MET A 120 -3.78 -17.95 -14.42
N LEU A 121 -2.71 -17.72 -13.65
CA LEU A 121 -1.47 -18.50 -13.72
C LEU A 121 -1.52 -19.79 -12.90
N GLY A 122 -2.59 -20.03 -12.13
CA GLY A 122 -2.82 -21.25 -11.37
C GLY A 122 -2.17 -21.29 -9.99
N ASP A 123 -1.56 -20.19 -9.53
CA ASP A 123 -0.82 -20.09 -8.27
C ASP A 123 -1.45 -19.02 -7.37
N TYR A 124 -2.74 -19.16 -7.06
CA TYR A 124 -3.44 -18.27 -6.13
C TYR A 124 -3.18 -18.70 -4.68
N PRO A 125 -2.94 -17.77 -3.73
CA PRO A 125 -2.74 -18.13 -2.32
C PRO A 125 -3.90 -18.93 -1.75
N GLU A 126 -3.61 -20.07 -1.10
CA GLU A 126 -4.65 -20.91 -0.48
C GLU A 126 -5.39 -20.18 0.65
N LYS A 127 -4.70 -19.27 1.32
CA LYS A 127 -5.21 -18.48 2.44
C LYS A 127 -4.96 -17.01 2.18
N LEU A 128 -6.03 -16.22 2.21
CA LEU A 128 -5.97 -14.79 1.96
C LEU A 128 -6.68 -14.02 3.06
N LEU A 129 -5.99 -13.05 3.65
CA LEU A 129 -6.52 -12.13 4.65
C LEU A 129 -6.22 -10.68 4.25
N LEU A 130 -7.23 -9.83 4.31
CA LEU A 130 -7.10 -8.37 4.23
C LEU A 130 -7.46 -7.77 5.59
N ILE A 131 -6.54 -6.97 6.12
CA ILE A 131 -6.73 -6.14 7.31
C ILE A 131 -6.70 -4.70 6.83
N GLY A 132 -7.88 -4.11 6.68
CA GLY A 132 -8.03 -2.76 6.17
C GLY A 132 -8.53 -1.79 7.21
N VAL A 133 -8.00 -0.57 7.18
CA VAL A 133 -8.47 0.54 8.03
C VAL A 133 -9.21 1.57 7.18
N GLN A 134 -10.33 2.08 7.69
CA GLN A 134 -10.99 3.23 7.10
C GLN A 134 -10.12 4.47 7.28
N PRO A 135 -9.68 5.16 6.21
CA PRO A 135 -8.94 6.40 6.34
C PRO A 135 -9.84 7.52 6.89
N VAL A 136 -9.23 8.48 7.59
CA VAL A 136 -9.84 9.77 7.93
C VAL A 136 -9.63 10.77 6.80
N GLU A 137 -8.41 10.84 6.28
CA GLU A 137 -8.01 11.76 5.21
C GLU A 137 -6.93 11.13 4.33
N ILE A 138 -7.14 11.20 3.02
CA ILE A 138 -6.19 10.72 2.00
C ILE A 138 -5.71 11.85 1.11
N GLU A 139 -6.49 12.91 0.90
CA GLU A 139 -6.15 14.05 0.03
C GLU A 139 -5.20 15.05 0.73
N ASP A 140 -4.20 14.53 1.44
CA ASP A 140 -3.18 15.31 2.12
C ASP A 140 -1.78 14.84 1.70
N PHE A 141 -1.36 15.28 0.51
CA PHE A 141 -0.01 15.03 0.02
C PHE A 141 1.06 15.59 0.97
N GLY A 142 2.01 14.74 1.38
CA GLY A 142 3.01 15.04 2.40
C GLY A 142 2.49 14.92 3.85
N GLY A 143 1.24 14.50 4.01
CA GLY A 143 0.62 14.19 5.30
C GLY A 143 1.14 12.89 5.90
N SER A 144 1.14 12.80 7.24
CA SER A 144 1.26 11.52 7.94
C SER A 144 -0.12 10.98 8.33
N LEU A 145 -0.14 9.73 8.81
CA LEU A 145 -1.32 9.05 9.35
C LEU A 145 -2.01 9.92 10.40
N ARG A 146 -3.34 9.96 10.34
CA ARG A 146 -4.15 10.63 11.36
C ARG A 146 -4.13 9.82 12.65
N PRO A 147 -4.28 10.46 13.81
CA PRO A 147 -4.19 9.77 15.10
C PRO A 147 -5.10 8.53 15.21
N LEU A 148 -6.31 8.60 14.66
CA LEU A 148 -7.26 7.48 14.65
C LEU A 148 -6.76 6.29 13.83
N VAL A 149 -6.12 6.53 12.68
CA VAL A 149 -5.58 5.49 11.80
C VAL A 149 -4.25 4.96 12.35
N LYS A 150 -3.37 5.85 12.81
CA LYS A 150 -2.10 5.49 13.46
C LYS A 150 -2.31 4.58 14.67
N ALA A 151 -3.35 4.82 15.45
CA ALA A 151 -3.73 3.98 16.60
C ALA A 151 -4.13 2.54 16.21
N GLN A 152 -4.48 2.29 14.95
CA GLN A 152 -4.87 0.95 14.46
C GLN A 152 -3.69 0.09 14.01
N ILE A 153 -2.45 0.60 14.00
CA ILE A 153 -1.27 -0.19 13.58
C ILE A 153 -1.11 -1.44 14.44
N GLN A 154 -1.03 -1.30 15.77
CA GLN A 154 -0.86 -2.46 16.65
C GLN A 154 -2.09 -3.40 16.61
N PRO A 155 -3.35 -2.92 16.69
CA PRO A 155 -4.53 -3.77 16.50
C PRO A 155 -4.52 -4.58 15.19
N ALA A 156 -4.09 -3.98 14.08
CA ALA A 156 -3.98 -4.67 12.80
C ALA A 156 -2.89 -5.76 12.83
N ILE A 157 -1.74 -5.46 13.42
CA ILE A 157 -0.65 -6.43 13.59
C ILE A 157 -1.11 -7.60 14.46
N ASP A 158 -1.85 -7.34 15.54
CA ASP A 158 -2.37 -8.38 16.42
C ASP A 158 -3.32 -9.34 15.67
N LEU A 159 -4.21 -8.81 14.81
CA LEU A 159 -5.07 -9.61 13.94
C LEU A 159 -4.28 -10.49 12.96
N ALA A 160 -3.19 -9.98 12.40
CA ALA A 160 -2.32 -10.73 11.51
C ALA A 160 -1.58 -11.85 12.25
N LEU A 161 -1.01 -11.54 13.42
CA LEU A 161 -0.31 -12.52 14.25
C LEU A 161 -1.25 -13.62 14.73
N GLU A 162 -2.48 -13.29 15.11
CA GLU A 162 -3.51 -14.27 15.45
C GLU A 162 -3.84 -15.16 14.25
N TYR A 163 -4.05 -14.58 13.06
CA TYR A 163 -4.32 -15.34 11.85
C TYR A 163 -3.18 -16.30 11.50
N MET A 164 -1.94 -15.83 11.54
CA MET A 164 -0.75 -16.65 11.31
C MET A 164 -0.65 -17.80 12.32
N LEU A 165 -0.91 -17.51 13.60
CA LEU A 165 -0.86 -18.51 14.67
C LEU A 165 -1.89 -19.62 14.45
N ASN A 166 -3.10 -19.26 14.01
CA ASN A 166 -4.15 -20.21 13.66
C ASN A 166 -3.77 -21.11 12.46
N HIS A 167 -2.76 -20.71 11.68
CA HIS A 167 -2.20 -21.49 10.57
C HIS A 167 -0.81 -22.07 10.89
N GLY A 168 -0.45 -22.13 12.18
CA GLY A 168 0.78 -22.78 12.63
C GLY A 168 2.07 -21.95 12.44
N VAL A 169 1.96 -20.67 12.10
CA VAL A 169 3.11 -19.77 11.94
C VAL A 169 3.16 -18.77 13.08
N LYS A 170 4.31 -18.66 13.75
CA LYS A 170 4.47 -17.79 14.92
C LYS A 170 5.54 -16.73 14.70
N GLY A 171 5.18 -15.46 14.88
CA GLY A 171 6.12 -14.36 15.06
C GLY A 171 6.57 -14.22 16.50
N ARG A 172 7.80 -13.74 16.71
CA ARG A 172 8.36 -13.42 18.04
C ARG A 172 8.59 -11.92 18.13
N LYS A 173 8.07 -11.29 19.19
CA LYS A 173 8.39 -9.89 19.48
C LYS A 173 9.87 -9.77 19.87
N ARG A 174 10.58 -8.81 19.27
CA ARG A 174 11.97 -8.51 19.61
C ARG A 174 12.04 -7.81 20.96
N GLU A 175 13.07 -8.10 21.74
CA GLU A 175 13.35 -7.40 23.00
C GLU A 175 13.73 -5.93 22.75
N LYS A 176 14.50 -5.71 21.68
CA LYS A 176 14.91 -4.40 21.20
C LYS A 176 14.45 -4.23 19.75
N PRO A 177 13.70 -3.16 19.44
CA PRO A 177 13.32 -2.87 18.06
C PRO A 177 14.56 -2.62 17.18
N LEU A 178 14.47 -2.97 15.90
CA LEU A 178 15.49 -2.58 14.93
C LEU A 178 15.53 -1.06 14.77
N GLN A 179 16.68 -0.54 14.32
CA GLN A 179 16.79 0.85 13.88
C GLN A 179 16.47 0.91 12.39
N ALA A 180 15.70 1.93 11.98
CA ALA A 180 15.43 2.16 10.58
C ALA A 180 16.74 2.55 9.86
N ASP A 181 16.94 2.02 8.65
CA ASP A 181 18.05 2.43 7.79
C ASP A 181 17.71 3.75 7.08
N ILE A 182 17.80 4.84 7.84
CA ILE A 182 17.57 6.21 7.35
C ILE A 182 18.63 6.60 6.31
N ALA A 183 19.82 5.99 6.34
CA ALA A 183 20.91 6.33 5.42
C ALA A 183 20.59 5.96 3.97
N THR A 184 19.90 4.83 3.78
CA THR A 184 19.54 4.31 2.46
C THR A 184 18.20 4.84 1.96
N ALA A 185 17.19 4.87 2.82
CA ALA A 185 15.81 5.18 2.43
C ALA A 185 15.34 6.59 2.85
N GLY A 186 16.21 7.39 3.48
CA GLY A 186 15.88 8.74 3.95
C GLY A 186 14.88 8.75 5.13
N SER A 187 14.39 9.93 5.49
CA SER A 187 13.49 10.10 6.65
C SER A 187 12.12 9.45 6.45
N ILE A 188 11.70 9.17 5.21
CA ILE A 188 10.41 8.51 4.95
C ILE A 188 10.37 7.07 5.48
N ALA A 189 11.54 6.43 5.64
CA ALA A 189 11.70 5.07 6.12
C ALA A 189 11.37 4.87 7.61
N ASP A 190 11.29 5.97 8.38
CA ASP A 190 10.93 5.97 9.79
C ASP A 190 9.83 6.98 10.02
N MET A 191 8.66 6.53 10.50
CA MET A 191 7.50 7.40 10.65
C MET A 191 7.77 8.62 11.55
N GLN A 192 8.53 8.45 12.63
CA GLN A 192 8.85 9.55 13.55
C GLN A 192 9.71 10.60 12.85
N SER A 193 10.80 10.16 12.19
CA SER A 193 11.69 11.03 11.43
C SER A 193 10.95 11.76 10.31
N TYR A 194 10.05 11.08 9.60
CA TYR A 194 9.19 11.68 8.59
C TYR A 194 8.30 12.79 9.19
N GLU A 195 7.65 12.51 10.32
CA GLU A 195 6.76 13.47 10.98
C GLU A 195 7.50 14.70 11.54
N GLU A 196 8.72 14.54 12.02
CA GLU A 196 9.55 15.61 12.58
C GLU A 196 10.20 16.49 11.50
N GLN A 197 10.52 15.92 10.34
CA GLN A 197 11.27 16.60 9.28
C GLN A 197 10.39 17.11 8.12
N ARG A 198 9.14 16.65 8.02
CA ARG A 198 8.22 17.13 6.99
C ARG A 198 7.81 18.59 7.24
N PRO A 199 7.59 19.40 6.19
CA PRO A 199 7.06 20.75 6.32
C PRO A 199 5.69 20.76 7.03
N THR A 200 5.39 21.83 7.74
CA THR A 200 4.05 22.01 8.32
C THR A 200 3.00 22.21 7.21
N ASN A 201 1.71 22.01 7.52
CA ASN A 201 0.65 22.23 6.53
C ASN A 201 0.62 23.65 5.95
N GLY A 202 1.08 24.66 6.70
CA GLY A 202 1.17 26.04 6.22
C GLY A 202 2.36 26.30 5.29
N GLU A 203 3.43 25.52 5.43
CA GLU A 203 4.66 25.65 4.63
C GLU A 203 4.66 24.69 3.43
N ALA A 204 3.93 23.58 3.52
CA ALA A 204 3.81 22.60 2.45
C ALA A 204 3.13 23.24 1.22
N CYS A 205 3.91 23.48 0.17
CA CYS A 205 3.37 24.06 -1.05
C CYS A 205 2.36 23.10 -1.72
N ARG A 206 1.10 23.55 -1.87
CA ARG A 206 0.00 22.78 -2.49
C ARG A 206 -0.28 23.16 -3.94
N LEU A 207 0.37 24.20 -4.45
CA LEU A 207 0.10 24.77 -5.77
C LEU A 207 1.16 24.34 -6.81
N GLY A 208 2.42 24.20 -6.38
CA GLY A 208 3.56 23.86 -7.24
C GLY A 208 4.85 24.60 -6.84
N ASP A 209 5.99 24.16 -7.37
CA ASP A 209 7.29 24.78 -7.04
C ASP A 209 7.33 26.25 -7.45
N GLU A 210 7.68 27.15 -6.53
CA GLU A 210 7.74 28.59 -6.77
C GLU A 210 8.72 28.95 -7.89
N ARG A 211 9.80 28.18 -8.05
CA ARG A 211 10.80 28.36 -9.13
C ARG A 211 10.23 28.03 -10.49
N VAL A 212 9.09 27.34 -10.55
CA VAL A 212 8.35 27.07 -11.78
C VAL A 212 7.20 28.06 -11.93
N LEU A 213 6.38 28.21 -10.88
CA LEU A 213 5.18 29.06 -10.92
C LEU A 213 5.49 30.56 -11.05
N LEU A 214 6.59 31.02 -10.46
CA LEU A 214 7.02 32.43 -10.50
C LEU A 214 8.08 32.68 -11.57
N SER A 215 8.48 31.66 -12.33
CA SER A 215 9.49 31.81 -13.37
C SER A 215 8.93 32.57 -14.57
N GLN A 216 9.67 33.60 -14.99
CA GLN A 216 9.43 34.27 -16.27
C GLN A 216 10.08 33.54 -17.45
N ALA A 217 10.87 32.50 -17.21
CA ALA A 217 11.58 31.76 -18.26
C ALA A 217 10.63 30.91 -19.11
N PHE A 218 9.43 30.61 -18.61
CA PHE A 218 8.42 29.81 -19.30
C PHE A 218 7.03 30.42 -19.09
N SER A 219 6.19 30.41 -20.12
CA SER A 219 4.77 30.76 -19.98
C SER A 219 3.94 29.47 -19.90
N ILE A 220 3.16 29.32 -18.82
CA ILE A 220 2.16 28.26 -18.73
C ILE A 220 1.04 28.64 -19.70
N ALA A 221 0.98 27.97 -20.84
CA ALA A 221 -0.08 28.14 -21.83
C ALA A 221 -0.66 26.77 -22.19
N TYR A 222 -1.99 26.67 -22.19
CA TYR A 222 -2.66 25.52 -22.79
C TYR A 222 -2.39 25.52 -24.30
N ARG A 223 -1.57 24.58 -24.76
CA ARG A 223 -1.37 24.34 -26.19
C ARG A 223 -2.33 23.27 -26.64
N ALA A 224 -3.49 23.68 -27.15
CA ALA A 224 -4.33 22.79 -27.92
C ALA A 224 -3.53 22.36 -29.17
N THR A 225 -2.97 21.16 -29.16
CA THR A 225 -2.44 20.56 -30.38
C THR A 225 -3.62 20.28 -31.30
N SER A 226 -3.67 20.91 -32.48
CA SER A 226 -4.60 20.51 -33.52
C SER A 226 -4.16 19.13 -34.02
N ILE A 227 -4.70 18.08 -33.42
CA ILE A 227 -4.59 16.73 -33.97
C ILE A 227 -5.46 16.75 -35.23
N GLY A 228 -4.82 16.75 -36.39
CA GLY A 228 -5.52 16.59 -37.66
C GLY A 228 -6.24 15.24 -37.66
N GLY A 229 -7.55 15.27 -37.39
CA GLY A 229 -8.42 14.10 -37.38
C GLY A 229 -8.72 13.55 -35.98
N ILE A 230 -10.01 13.64 -35.62
CA ILE A 230 -10.67 13.07 -34.43
C ILE A 230 -10.27 13.74 -33.10
N ALA A 231 -11.07 14.73 -32.69
CA ALA A 231 -11.05 15.26 -31.34
C ALA A 231 -11.78 14.31 -30.38
N VAL A 232 -11.03 13.61 -29.53
CA VAL A 232 -11.58 12.93 -28.35
C VAL A 232 -11.65 13.97 -27.23
N PRO A 233 -12.81 14.25 -26.63
CA PRO A 233 -12.90 15.22 -25.55
C PRO A 233 -12.26 14.66 -24.28
N ILE A 234 -10.99 14.97 -24.06
CA ILE A 234 -10.28 14.71 -22.81
C ILE A 234 -10.64 15.84 -21.83
N ASP A 235 -10.90 15.49 -20.57
CA ASP A 235 -11.01 16.42 -19.44
C ASP A 235 -12.17 17.44 -19.45
N LYS A 236 -13.35 17.05 -19.93
CA LYS A 236 -14.58 17.86 -19.75
C LYS A 236 -14.84 18.25 -18.28
N HIS A 237 -14.47 17.38 -17.33
CA HIS A 237 -14.66 17.63 -15.90
C HIS A 237 -13.74 18.75 -15.34
N LEU A 238 -12.66 19.11 -16.06
CA LEU A 238 -11.76 20.19 -15.68
C LEU A 238 -12.20 21.57 -16.21
N GLU A 239 -13.24 21.64 -17.05
CA GLU A 239 -13.73 22.91 -17.62
C GLU A 239 -14.16 23.92 -16.56
N LYS A 240 -14.64 23.45 -15.40
CA LYS A 240 -15.02 24.31 -14.27
C LYS A 240 -13.84 25.11 -13.70
N TYR A 241 -12.59 24.67 -13.90
CA TYR A 241 -11.39 25.38 -13.48
C TYR A 241 -10.82 26.32 -14.56
N ARG A 242 -11.36 26.30 -15.79
CA ARG A 242 -10.85 27.12 -16.91
C ARG A 242 -11.33 28.58 -16.88
N LYS A 243 -12.27 28.95 -16.00
CA LYS A 243 -12.88 30.30 -15.93
C LYS A 243 -12.43 31.14 -14.74
N VAL A 244 -11.13 31.16 -14.44
CA VAL A 244 -10.58 32.11 -13.44
C VAL A 244 -9.36 32.83 -14.03
N THR A 245 -9.60 33.65 -15.04
CA THR A 245 -8.71 34.76 -15.43
C THR A 245 -9.52 35.72 -16.30
N GLY A 246 -10.05 36.76 -15.66
CA GLY A 246 -10.52 38.00 -16.27
C GLY A 246 -9.74 39.14 -15.66
#